data_AF-X1BQT2-F1
#
_entry.id   AF-X1BQT2-F1
#
_cell.length_a   1.000
_cell.length_b   1.000
_cell.length_c   1.000
_cell.angle_alpha   90.00
_cell.angle_beta   90.00
_cell.angle_gamma   90.00
#
_symmetry.space_group_name_H-M   'P 1'
#
loop_
_entity.id
_entity.type
_entity.pdbx_description
1 polymer ?
#
loop_
_entity_poly.entity_id
_entity_poly.type
_entity_poly.pdbx_seq_one_letter_code
_entity_poly.pdbx_strand_id
1 'polypeptide(L)' 'FINQVKDFLNSEQKYYIYYISSSSTDLSQLNDELETRGFQNRVLNKRHIFFEDIILNRLEEL' A
#
# COMPACT_ATOMS: atom_id res chain seq x y z
N PHE A 1 -0.92 7.57 -9.17
CA PHE A 1 -1.88 7.54 -8.06
C PHE A 1 -1.29 8.16 -6.77
N ILE A 2 -0.31 7.51 -6.12
CA ILE A 2 0.27 8.00 -4.85
C ILE A 2 0.76 9.46 -4.89
N ASN A 3 1.26 9.93 -6.04
CA ASN A 3 1.69 11.33 -6.21
C ASN A 3 0.57 12.36 -6.01
N GLN A 4 -0.67 12.00 -6.33
CA GLN A 4 -1.80 12.92 -6.28
C GLN A 4 -2.62 12.72 -5.01
N VAL A 5 -2.51 11.56 -4.36
CA VAL A 5 -3.39 11.21 -3.22
C VAL A 5 -3.17 12.15 -2.04
N LYS A 6 -1.94 12.65 -1.83
CA LYS A 6 -1.62 13.59 -0.76
C LYS A 6 -2.46 14.86 -0.77
N ASP A 7 -2.85 15.35 -1.94
CA ASP A 7 -3.67 16.54 -2.08
C ASP A 7 -5.12 16.32 -1.60
N PHE A 8 -5.54 15.06 -1.48
CA PHE A 8 -6.88 14.67 -1.03
C PHE A 8 -6.91 14.12 0.40
N LEU A 9 -5.74 13.96 1.03
CA LEU A 9 -5.63 13.45 2.39
C LEU A 9 -5.70 14.61 3.37
N ASN A 10 -6.61 14.51 4.33
CA ASN A 10 -6.67 15.44 5.45
C ASN A 10 -5.58 15.05 6.46
N SER A 11 -4.51 15.83 6.54
CA SER A 11 -3.38 15.63 7.47
C SER A 11 -3.76 15.80 8.94
N GLU A 12 -4.92 16.39 9.25
CA GLU A 12 -5.42 16.52 10.62
C GLU A 12 -6.15 15.27 11.13
N GLN A 13 -6.40 14.29 10.26
CA GLN A 13 -7.12 13.07 10.60
C GLN A 13 -6.34 11.83 10.18
N LYS A 14 -6.46 10.76 10.97
CA LYS A 14 -5.86 9.49 10.62
C LYS A 14 -6.54 8.91 9.39
N TYR A 15 -5.76 8.67 8.34
CA TYR A 15 -6.23 8.09 7.09
C TYR A 15 -5.49 6.80 6.76
N TYR A 16 -6.09 6.00 5.88
CA TYR A 16 -5.50 4.76 5.38
C TYR A 16 -5.83 4.60 3.91
N ILE A 17 -4.87 4.10 3.12
CA ILE A 17 -5.11 3.72 1.73
C ILE A 17 -5.00 2.21 1.63
N TYR A 18 -6.03 1.57 1.10
CA TYR A 18 -6.06 0.12 0.91
C TYR A 18 -5.86 -0.23 -0.56
N TYR A 19 -5.03 -1.22 -0.82
CA TYR A 19 -4.85 -1.74 -2.17
C TYR A 19 -4.56 -3.24 -2.13
N ILE A 20 -4.83 -3.89 -3.26
CA ILE A 20 -4.60 -5.32 -3.44
C ILE A 20 -3.37 -5.49 -4.33
N SER A 21 -2.50 -6.42 -3.97
CA SER A 21 -1.42 -6.90 -4.84
C SER A 21 -1.46 -8.42 -4.92
N SER A 22 -0.66 -8.99 -5.81
CA SER A 22 -0.43 -10.43 -5.87
C SER A 22 1.01 -10.78 -5.48
N SER A 23 1.28 -12.06 -5.19
CA SER A 23 2.64 -12.55 -4.99
C SER A 23 3.55 -12.42 -6.21
N SER A 24 2.97 -12.30 -7.41
CA SER A 24 3.71 -12.05 -8.66
C SER A 24 4.10 -10.58 -8.83
N THR A 25 3.55 -9.68 -8.00
CA THR A 25 3.89 -8.25 -8.02
C THR A 25 5.18 -8.01 -7.24
N ASP A 26 6.21 -7.50 -7.90
CA ASP A 26 7.40 -7.01 -7.20
C ASP A 26 7.06 -5.69 -6.50
N LEU A 27 6.97 -5.74 -5.17
CA LEU A 27 6.66 -4.59 -4.32
C LEU A 27 7.92 -3.90 -3.79
N SER A 28 9.13 -4.39 -4.08
CA SER A 28 10.37 -3.82 -3.53
C SER A 28 10.52 -2.35 -3.95
N GLN A 29 10.52 -2.09 -5.26
CA GLN A 29 10.59 -0.75 -5.81
C GLN A 29 9.41 0.14 -5.35
N LEU A 30 8.20 -0.43 -5.25
CA LEU A 30 7.05 0.33 -4.77
C LEU A 30 7.21 0.74 -3.30
N ASN A 31 7.71 -0.15 -2.44
CA ASN A 31 7.92 0.15 -1.02
C ASN A 31 8.99 1.24 -0.85
N ASP A 32 10.08 1.20 -1.63
CA ASP A 32 11.11 2.26 -1.60
C ASP A 32 10.54 3.63 -2.02
N GLU A 33 9.70 3.64 -3.07
CA GLU A 33 9.00 4.85 -3.50
C GLU A 33 7.98 5.36 -2.47
N LEU A 34 7.33 4.46 -1.74
CA LEU A 34 6.37 4.79 -0.68
C LEU A 34 7.07 5.39 0.54
N GLU A 35 8.17 4.80 0.99
CA GLU A 35 8.97 5.31 2.12
C GLU A 35 9.51 6.70 1.81
N THR A 36 10.06 6.91 0.61
CA THR A 36 10.55 8.23 0.16
C THR A 36 9.44 9.29 0.19
N ARG A 37 8.18 8.86 0.10
CA ARG A 37 7.00 9.72 0.12
C ARG A 37 6.31 9.77 1.48
N GLY A 38 6.89 9.21 2.53
CA GLY A 38 6.33 9.26 3.89
C GLY A 38 5.15 8.31 4.11
N PHE A 39 5.07 7.23 3.33
CA PHE A 39 4.11 6.16 3.56
C PHE A 39 4.80 4.86 3.98
N GLN A 40 4.24 4.18 4.97
CA GLN A 40 4.59 2.80 5.32
C GLN A 40 3.55 1.85 4.73
N ASN A 41 4.02 0.82 4.01
CA ASN A 41 3.17 -0.28 3.58
C ASN A 41 3.10 -1.39 4.64
N ARG A 42 1.89 -1.88 4.93
CA ARG A 42 1.65 -3.05 5.80
C ARG A 42 0.76 -4.08 5.11
N VAL A 43 1.22 -5.33 5.11
CA VAL A 43 0.39 -6.47 4.73
C VAL A 43 -0.60 -6.76 5.86
N LEU A 44 -1.89 -6.67 5.56
CA LEU A 44 -2.95 -6.96 6.53
C LEU A 44 -3.45 -8.39 6.43
N ASN A 45 -3.56 -8.91 5.21
CA ASN A 45 -4.06 -10.25 4.97
C ASN A 45 -3.46 -10.81 3.69
N LYS A 46 -3.33 -12.13 3.64
CA LYS A 46 -2.88 -12.89 2.50
C LYS A 46 -3.82 -14.07 2.31
N ARG A 47 -4.40 -14.20 1.11
CA ARG A 47 -5.29 -15.31 0.76
C ARG A 47 -4.81 -15.98 -0.51
N HIS A 48 -4.66 -17.30 -0.45
CA HIS A 48 -4.39 -18.11 -1.63
C HIS A 48 -5.68 -18.35 -2.42
N ILE A 49 -5.68 -17.99 -3.71
CA ILE A 49 -6.82 -18.20 -4.61
C ILE A 49 -6.26 -18.83 -5.90
N PHE A 50 -6.72 -20.06 -6.19
CA PHE A 50 -6.24 -20.89 -7.30
C PHE A 50 -4.72 -21.14 -7.28
N PHE A 51 -3.95 -20.34 -8.02
CA PHE A 51 -2.50 -20.47 -8.19
C PHE A 51 -1.75 -19.19 -7.78
N GLU A 52 -2.43 -18.25 -7.13
CA GLU A 52 -1.89 -16.95 -6.80
C GLU A 52 -2.21 -16.57 -5.35
N ASP A 53 -1.29 -15.85 -4.72
CA ASP A 53 -1.55 -15.25 -3.44
C ASP A 53 -2.01 -13.81 -3.65
N ILE A 54 -3.24 -13.52 -3.20
CA ILE A 54 -3.80 -12.17 -3.18
C ILE A 54 -3.51 -11.56 -1.81
N ILE A 55 -2.92 -10.37 -1.82
CA ILE A 55 -2.41 -9.69 -0.63
C ILE A 55 -3.18 -8.38 -0.47
N LEU A 56 -3.79 -8.19 0.70
CA LEU A 56 -4.38 -6.91 1.09
C LEU A 56 -3.33 -6.09 1.82
N ASN A 57 -3.04 -4.92 1.26
CA ASN A 57 -2.07 -3.98 1.79
C ASN A 57 -2.77 -2.72 2.31
N ARG A 58 -2.15 -2.10 3.32
CA ARG A 58 -2.54 -0.81 3.87
C ARG A 58 -1.35 0.11 3.86
N LEU A 59 -1.52 1.28 3.27
CA LEU A 59 -0.62 2.41 3.43
C LEU A 59 -1.11 3.27 4.58
N GLU A 60 -0.18 3.66 5.44
CA GLU A 60 -0.35 4.63 6.51
C GLU A 60 0.81 5.61 6.48
N GLU A 61 0.59 6.81 7.04
CA GLU A 61 1.64 7.80 7.19
C GLU A 61 2.75 7.29 8.12
N LEU A 62 4.01 7.56 7.76
CA LEU A 62 5.21 7.23 8.53
C LEU A 62 5.35 8.10 9.79
#